data_AF-A0A7S1U6S5-F1
#
_entry.id   AF-A0A7S1U6S5-F1
#
_cell.length_a   1.000
_cell.length_b   1.000
_cell.length_c   1.000
_cell.angle_alpha   90.00
_cell.angle_beta   90.00
_cell.angle_gamma   90.00
#
_symmetry.space_group_name_H-M   'P 1'
#
loop_
_entity.id
_entity.type
_entity.pdbx_description
1 polymer ?
#
loop_
_entity_poly.entity_id
_entity_poly.type
_entity_poly.pdbx_seq_one_letter_code
_entity_poly.pdbx_strand_id
1 'polypeptide(L)'
;MTTSRGAHDVQKLSGECFTCHPGTGCAGKCYFPCACICCLCTHRAHCVRTGELAIAEKFNEYTRTLEPGQHFLIDICGCYEEKLVARMSMRLQSIRLRNERYKTRDHVFVDLNGYILYSIIMEQVADAHY
;
A
#
# COMPACT_ATOMS: atom_id res chain seq x y z
N MET A 1 -11.71 20.31 16.72
CA MET A 1 -12.00 20.07 15.29
C MET A 1 -11.53 18.67 14.96
N THR A 2 -12.43 17.71 14.99
CA THR A 2 -12.16 16.29 14.77
C THR A 2 -12.29 16.00 13.28
N THR A 3 -11.16 15.92 12.58
CA THR A 3 -11.10 15.41 11.20
C THR A 3 -11.48 13.93 11.22
N SER A 4 -12.70 13.64 10.75
CA SER A 4 -13.17 12.28 10.54
C SER A 4 -12.34 11.65 9.42
N ARG A 5 -11.38 10.81 9.80
CA ARG A 5 -10.63 9.94 8.90
C ARG A 5 -11.62 9.15 8.05
N GLY A 6 -11.68 9.46 6.75
CA GLY A 6 -12.28 8.58 5.76
C GLY A 6 -11.40 7.33 5.73
N ALA A 7 -11.91 6.22 6.27
CA ALA A 7 -11.29 4.92 6.15
C ALA A 7 -11.46 4.48 4.69
N HIS A 8 -10.63 5.02 3.81
CA HIS A 8 -10.44 4.47 2.47
C HIS A 8 -9.57 3.23 2.61
N ASP A 9 -9.92 2.22 1.81
CA ASP A 9 -9.51 0.82 1.92
C ASP A 9 -8.00 0.65 1.61
N VAL A 10 -7.15 1.17 2.50
CA VAL A 10 -5.72 0.89 2.53
C VAL A 10 -5.61 -0.55 3.00
N GLN A 11 -5.50 -1.46 2.04
CA GLN A 11 -5.38 -2.87 2.34
C GLN A 11 -4.13 -3.09 3.19
N LYS A 12 -4.36 -3.62 4.39
CA LYS A 12 -3.33 -3.95 5.37
C LYS A 12 -2.29 -4.86 4.71
N LEU A 13 -1.02 -4.46 4.80
CA LEU A 13 0.18 -5.16 4.29
C LEU A 13 0.17 -6.65 4.69
N SER A 14 -0.44 -7.51 3.88
CA SER A 14 -0.52 -8.95 4.14
C SER A 14 -0.28 -9.68 2.82
N GLY A 15 0.99 -9.86 2.50
CA GLY A 15 1.40 -10.49 1.24
C GLY A 15 2.91 -10.48 1.06
N GLU A 16 3.62 -11.07 2.01
CA GLU A 16 5.03 -11.41 1.83
C GLU A 16 5.09 -12.76 1.10
N CYS A 17 5.70 -12.78 -0.07
CA CYS A 17 5.79 -14.01 -0.87
C CYS A 17 6.94 -14.89 -0.39
N PHE A 18 8.05 -14.28 0.04
CA PHE A 18 9.22 -14.99 0.54
C PHE A 18 9.90 -14.14 1.62
N THR A 19 10.00 -14.68 2.83
CA THR A 19 10.86 -14.18 3.90
C THR A 19 12.00 -15.16 4.13
N CYS A 20 13.24 -14.71 3.95
CA CYS A 20 14.38 -15.45 4.47
C CYS A 20 14.55 -15.06 5.94
N HIS A 21 14.14 -15.92 6.86
CA HIS A 21 14.34 -15.68 8.29
C HIS A 21 15.78 -16.00 8.71
N PRO A 22 16.44 -15.15 9.52
CA PRO A 22 17.73 -15.49 10.11
C PRO A 22 17.52 -16.64 11.12
N GLY A 23 18.15 -17.78 10.87
CA GLY A 23 18.21 -18.91 11.82
C GLY A 23 17.44 -20.18 11.45
N THR A 24 16.56 -20.16 10.45
CA THR A 24 16.00 -21.39 9.85
C THR A 24 16.86 -21.77 8.66
N GLY A 25 17.58 -22.88 8.76
CA GLY A 25 18.39 -23.42 7.66
C GLY A 25 17.62 -23.41 6.34
N CYS A 26 18.29 -23.00 5.26
CA CYS A 26 17.76 -22.93 3.89
C CYS A 26 17.36 -24.33 3.39
N ALA A 27 16.22 -24.83 3.83
CA ALA A 27 15.60 -26.04 3.30
C ALA A 27 14.77 -25.68 2.06
N GLY A 28 15.47 -25.51 0.94
CA GLY A 28 14.89 -25.62 -0.40
C GLY A 28 14.38 -24.33 -1.04
N LYS A 29 15.07 -23.94 -2.13
CA LYS A 29 14.71 -22.96 -3.17
C LYS A 29 15.10 -21.48 -2.95
N CYS A 30 16.39 -21.24 -2.71
CA CYS A 30 17.02 -20.00 -3.17
C CYS A 30 17.59 -20.25 -4.57
N TYR A 31 16.96 -19.72 -5.63
CA TYR A 31 17.33 -19.97 -7.03
C TYR A 31 18.48 -19.08 -7.56
N PHE A 32 19.19 -18.37 -6.68
CA PHE A 32 20.34 -17.52 -7.01
C PHE A 32 21.50 -17.81 -6.06
N PRO A 33 22.78 -17.71 -6.49
CA PRO A 33 23.92 -18.17 -5.72
C PRO A 33 24.15 -17.22 -4.53
N CYS A 34 23.55 -17.56 -3.40
CA CYS A 34 23.88 -16.98 -2.11
C CYS A 34 25.20 -17.61 -1.64
N ALA A 35 26.31 -17.12 -2.19
CA ALA A 35 27.64 -17.40 -1.72
C ALA A 35 28.14 -16.15 -1.00
N CYS A 36 27.79 -15.99 0.28
CA CYS A 36 28.67 -15.38 1.28
C CYS A 36 28.06 -15.51 2.68
N ILE A 37 28.98 -15.76 3.61
CA ILE A 37 28.82 -15.90 5.05
C ILE A 37 28.02 -14.73 5.66
N CYS A 38 27.09 -15.10 6.55
CA CYS A 38 26.44 -14.29 7.58
C CYS A 38 25.06 -13.68 7.25
N CYS A 39 24.06 -14.16 7.98
CA CYS A 39 22.63 -13.84 8.00
C CYS A 39 22.25 -12.36 8.28
N LEU A 40 22.75 -11.37 7.51
CA LEU A 40 22.42 -9.94 7.69
C LEU A 40 21.60 -9.32 6.53
N CYS A 41 21.35 -10.05 5.45
CA CYS A 41 20.52 -9.57 4.33
C CYS A 41 19.14 -10.22 4.37
N THR A 42 18.16 -9.55 4.98
CA THR A 42 16.75 -9.91 4.88
C THR A 42 16.21 -9.43 3.53
N HIS A 43 16.41 -10.23 2.48
CA HIS A 43 15.71 -9.99 1.21
C HIS A 43 14.23 -10.31 1.39
N ARG A 44 13.38 -9.28 1.31
CA ARG A 44 11.92 -9.42 1.41
C ARG A 44 11.32 -9.25 0.02
N ALA A 45 10.71 -10.32 -0.48
CA ALA A 45 10.02 -10.27 -1.77
C ALA A 45 8.55 -9.89 -1.54
N HIS A 46 8.13 -8.79 -2.15
CA HIS A 46 6.76 -8.31 -2.15
C HIS A 46 6.12 -8.56 -3.52
N CYS A 47 4.99 -9.27 -3.54
CA CYS A 47 4.24 -9.55 -4.75
C CYS A 47 3.04 -8.60 -4.86
N VAL A 48 3.14 -7.55 -5.68
CA VAL A 48 2.03 -6.64 -5.98
C VAL A 48 1.11 -7.29 -7.01
N ARG A 49 -0.19 -7.41 -6.70
CA ARG A 49 -1.15 -8.09 -7.57
C ARG A 49 -1.52 -7.22 -8.78
N THR A 50 -1.94 -7.87 -9.86
CA THR A 50 -2.48 -7.20 -11.05
C THR A 50 -3.73 -6.38 -10.71
N GLY A 51 -3.65 -5.06 -10.92
CA GLY A 51 -4.71 -4.09 -10.59
C GLY A 51 -4.52 -3.38 -9.24
N GLU A 52 -3.40 -3.63 -8.56
CA GLU A 52 -2.96 -2.92 -7.36
C GLU A 52 -1.64 -2.18 -7.66
N LEU A 53 -1.45 -1.04 -7.00
CA LEU A 53 -0.19 -0.31 -6.91
C LEU A 53 0.27 -0.33 -5.46
N ALA A 54 1.56 -0.32 -5.24
CA ALA A 54 2.10 -0.29 -3.90
C ALA A 54 3.11 0.84 -3.73
N ILE A 55 3.15 1.45 -2.56
CA ILE A 55 4.03 2.59 -2.28
C ILE A 55 5.18 2.09 -1.42
N ALA A 56 6.40 2.34 -1.91
CA ALA A 56 7.62 2.10 -1.15
C ALA A 56 8.15 3.42 -0.59
N GLU A 57 8.37 3.44 0.72
CA GLU A 57 8.97 4.55 1.44
C GLU A 57 10.33 4.13 2.00
N LYS A 58 11.23 5.09 2.10
CA LYS A 58 12.53 4.94 2.75
C LYS A 58 12.67 6.07 3.77
N PHE A 59 12.87 5.73 5.05
CA PHE A 59 12.94 6.73 6.14
C PHE A 59 11.73 7.70 6.18
N ASN A 60 10.51 7.19 5.95
CA ASN A 60 9.27 7.97 5.83
C ASN A 60 9.25 8.99 4.68
N GLU A 61 10.14 8.86 3.71
CA GLU A 61 10.12 9.64 2.47
C GLU A 61 9.64 8.76 1.32
N TYR A 62 8.70 9.30 0.52
CA TYR A 62 8.24 8.64 -0.69
C TYR A 62 9.43 8.41 -1.63
N THR A 63 9.70 7.14 -1.95
CA THR A 63 10.82 6.79 -2.84
C THR A 63 10.30 6.44 -4.23
N ARG A 64 9.38 5.48 -4.31
CA ARG A 64 8.87 4.99 -5.59
C ARG A 64 7.52 4.30 -5.46
N THR A 65 6.77 4.34 -6.55
CA THR A 65 5.58 3.50 -6.75
C THR A 65 6.00 2.18 -7.39
N LEU A 66 5.49 1.08 -6.86
CA LEU A 66 5.70 -0.28 -7.33
C LEU A 66 4.50 -0.71 -8.18
N GLU A 67 4.78 -0.98 -9.45
CA GLU A 67 3.82 -1.52 -10.41
C GLU A 67 3.45 -2.99 -10.10
N PRO A 68 2.40 -3.54 -10.72
CA PRO A 68 2.06 -4.95 -10.58
C PRO A 68 3.23 -5.86 -10.96
N GLY A 69 3.62 -6.75 -10.04
CA GLY A 69 4.78 -7.61 -10.23
C GLY A 69 5.46 -8.01 -8.92
N GLN A 70 6.56 -8.74 -9.06
CA GLN A 70 7.41 -9.12 -7.93
C GLN A 70 8.52 -8.10 -7.75
N HIS A 71 8.54 -7.45 -6.60
CA HIS A 71 9.56 -6.47 -6.24
C HIS A 71 10.38 -6.97 -5.05
N PHE A 72 11.69 -6.86 -5.17
CA PHE A 72 12.62 -7.16 -4.09
C PHE A 72 12.97 -5.87 -3.37
N LEU A 73 12.53 -5.76 -2.12
CA LEU A 73 12.99 -4.71 -1.23
C LEU A 73 14.14 -5.29 -0.42
N ILE A 74 15.30 -4.65 -0.57
CA ILE A 74 16.52 -5.07 0.12
C ILE A 74 16.54 -4.33 1.44
N ASP A 75 16.35 -5.07 2.52
CA ASP A 75 16.62 -4.55 3.86
C ASP A 75 18.00 -5.03 4.29
N ILE A 76 18.93 -4.09 4.40
CA ILE A 76 20.28 -4.34 4.93
C ILE A 76 20.23 -4.03 6.42
N CYS A 77 20.28 -5.07 7.24
CA CYS A 77 20.42 -4.99 8.70
C CYS A 77 19.32 -4.21 9.44
N GLY A 78 18.09 -4.11 8.92
CA GLY A 78 17.02 -3.34 9.58
C GLY A 78 17.31 -1.84 9.70
N CYS A 79 18.34 -1.35 9.00
CA CYS A 79 18.81 0.04 9.07
C CYS A 79 18.46 0.84 7.81
N TYR A 80 18.29 0.17 6.67
CA TYR A 80 17.90 0.77 5.40
C TYR A 80 16.56 0.17 4.97
N GLU A 81 15.52 0.47 5.74
CA GLU A 81 14.19 -0.09 5.54
C GLU A 81 13.50 0.65 4.37
N GLU A 82 13.72 0.19 3.13
CA GLU A 82 12.70 0.40 2.10
C GLU A 82 11.48 -0.43 2.48
N LYS A 83 10.46 0.24 2.99
CA LYS A 83 9.24 -0.38 3.51
C LYS A 83 8.11 -0.21 2.51
N LEU A 84 7.36 -1.29 2.29
CA LEU A 84 6.04 -1.20 1.68
C LEU A 84 5.08 -0.59 2.70
N VAL A 85 4.48 0.56 2.40
CA VAL A 85 3.62 1.28 3.35
C VAL A 85 2.15 1.07 3.06
N ALA A 86 1.77 1.18 1.80
CA ALA A 86 0.39 1.02 1.38
C ALA A 86 0.28 0.25 0.08
N ARG A 87 -0.88 -0.41 -0.06
CA ARG A 87 -1.38 -0.96 -1.32
C ARG A 87 -2.67 -0.25 -1.67
N MET A 88 -2.76 0.15 -2.92
CA MET A 88 -3.90 0.86 -3.47
C MET A 88 -4.43 0.13 -4.68
N SER A 89 -5.74 -0.07 -4.74
CA SER A 89 -6.38 -0.63 -5.92
C SER A 89 -6.50 0.44 -6.99
N MET A 90 -6.15 0.11 -8.24
CA MET A 90 -6.45 0.94 -9.40
C MET A 90 -7.90 0.77 -9.88
N ARG A 91 -8.60 -0.25 -9.35
CA ARG A 91 -9.98 -0.54 -9.73
C ARG A 91 -10.92 0.54 -9.19
N LEU A 92 -12.04 0.72 -9.87
CA LEU A 92 -13.08 1.67 -9.48
C LEU A 92 -13.58 1.38 -8.05
N GLN A 93 -13.43 2.36 -7.16
CA GLN A 93 -13.87 2.32 -5.77
C GLN A 93 -15.06 3.26 -5.57
N SER A 94 -15.97 2.90 -4.68
CA SER A 94 -17.15 3.69 -4.35
C SER A 94 -17.09 4.21 -2.92
N ILE A 95 -17.10 5.53 -2.75
CA ILE A 95 -17.28 6.18 -1.46
C ILE A 95 -18.76 6.51 -1.31
N ARG A 96 -19.38 5.99 -0.27
CA ARG A 96 -20.72 6.44 0.09
C ARG A 96 -20.61 7.76 0.85
N LEU A 97 -21.32 8.79 0.37
CA LEU A 97 -21.44 10.04 1.11
C LEU A 97 -22.16 9.78 2.43
N ARG A 98 -21.69 10.40 3.51
CA ARG A 98 -22.43 10.38 4.76
C ARG A 98 -23.74 11.14 4.55
N ASN A 99 -24.81 10.55 5.07
CA ASN A 99 -26.14 11.14 4.99
C ASN A 99 -26.14 12.41 5.85
N GLU A 100 -25.97 13.54 5.19
CA GLU A 100 -26.04 14.86 5.79
C GLU A 100 -27.31 15.54 5.30
N ARG A 101 -27.98 16.22 6.23
CA ARG A 101 -29.23 16.94 5.95
C ARG A 101 -28.91 18.38 5.64
N TYR A 102 -29.24 18.81 4.43
CA TYR A 102 -28.94 20.15 3.95
C TYR A 102 -30.22 20.98 3.87
N LYS A 103 -30.12 22.26 4.23
CA LYS A 103 -31.22 23.22 4.08
C LYS A 103 -31.08 23.92 2.73
N THR A 104 -32.09 23.77 1.89
CA THR A 104 -32.13 24.44 0.58
C THR A 104 -32.46 25.93 0.73
N ARG A 105 -32.25 26.69 -0.35
CA ARG A 105 -32.63 28.10 -0.43
C ARG A 105 -34.13 28.32 -0.17
N ASP A 106 -34.95 27.32 -0.49
CA ASP A 106 -36.40 27.32 -0.28
C ASP A 106 -36.79 26.95 1.16
N HIS A 107 -35.82 26.91 2.08
CA HIS A 107 -35.99 26.54 3.49
C HIS A 107 -36.49 25.11 3.74
N VAL A 108 -36.42 24.24 2.74
CA VAL A 108 -36.77 22.82 2.87
C VAL A 108 -35.51 22.04 3.25
N PHE A 109 -35.64 21.08 4.14
CA PHE A 109 -34.55 20.18 4.49
C PHE A 109 -34.61 18.92 3.63
N VAL A 110 -33.51 18.60 2.96
CA VAL A 110 -33.37 17.42 2.11
C VAL A 110 -32.23 16.55 2.63
N ASP A 111 -32.41 15.23 2.53
CA ASP A 111 -31.36 14.26 2.83
C ASP A 111 -30.66 13.87 1.53
N LEU A 112 -29.36 14.15 1.43
CA LEU A 112 -28.57 13.79 0.26
C LEU A 112 -27.92 12.43 0.47
N ASN A 113 -28.27 11.49 -0.41
CA ASN A 113 -27.65 10.18 -0.51
C ASN A 113 -26.96 10.09 -1.88
N GLY A 114 -25.68 9.76 -1.88
CA GLY A 114 -24.92 9.64 -3.13
C GLY A 114 -23.67 8.78 -2.96
N TYR A 115 -23.11 8.39 -4.10
CA TYR A 115 -21.85 7.67 -4.17
C TYR A 115 -20.88 8.44 -5.06
N ILE A 116 -19.64 8.59 -4.59
CA ILE A 116 -18.54 9.08 -5.39
C ILE A 116 -17.78 7.86 -5.90
N LEU A 117 -17.70 7.72 -7.22
CA LEU A 117 -16.91 6.69 -7.88
C LEU A 117 -15.58 7.29 -8.29
N TYR A 118 -14.48 6.67 -7.88
CA TYR A 118 -13.12 7.14 -8.17
C TYR A 118 -12.18 5.97 -8.47
N SER A 119 -11.11 6.26 -9.19
CA SER A 119 -10.01 5.33 -9.47
C SER A 119 -8.69 6.09 -9.41
N ILE A 120 -7.66 5.45 -8.87
CA ILE A 120 -6.33 6.07 -8.71
C ILE A 120 -5.53 5.89 -10.01
N ILE A 121 -4.94 6.97 -10.50
CA ILE A 121 -4.06 6.98 -11.68
C ILE A 121 -2.61 6.85 -11.20
N MET A 122 -1.79 6.07 -11.91
CA MET A 122 -0.41 5.74 -11.50
C MET A 122 0.46 6.97 -11.19
N GLU A 123 0.30 8.05 -11.95
CA GLU A 123 1.10 9.27 -11.81
C GLU A 123 0.80 10.04 -10.51
N GLN A 124 -0.41 9.88 -9.95
CA GLN A 124 -0.89 10.63 -8.78
C GLN A 124 -1.04 9.75 -7.53
N VAL A 125 -0.35 8.61 -7.49
CA VAL A 125 -0.43 7.66 -6.36
C VAL A 125 0.14 8.25 -5.07
N ALA A 126 1.21 9.05 -5.16
CA ALA A 126 1.80 9.70 -3.99
C ALA A 126 0.80 10.67 -3.35
N ASP A 127 0.19 11.56 -4.16
CA ASP A 127 -0.81 12.52 -3.71
C ASP A 127 -2.10 11.85 -3.22
N ALA A 128 -2.43 10.66 -3.72
CA ALA A 128 -3.58 9.90 -3.24
C ALA A 128 -3.34 9.26 -1.85
N HIS A 129 -2.08 9.11 -1.44
CA HIS A 129 -1.71 8.50 -0.15
C HIS A 129 -1.51 9.50 0.97
N TYR A 130 -0.91 10.66 0.67
CA TYR A 130 -0.59 11.71 1.64
C TYR A 130 -1.64 12.82 1.66
#